data_AF-A0A2D9C6K4-F1
#
_entry.id   AF-A0A2D9C6K4-F1
#
_cell.length_a   1.000
_cell.length_b   1.000
_cell.length_c   1.000
_cell.angle_alpha   90.00
_cell.angle_beta   90.00
_cell.angle_gamma   90.00
#
_symmetry.space_group_name_H-M   'P 1'
#
loop_
_entity.id
_entity.type
_entity.pdbx_description
1 polymer ?
#
loop_
_entity_poly.entity_id
_entity_poly.type
_entity_poly.pdbx_seq_one_letter_code
_entity_poly.pdbx_strand_id
1 'polypeptide(L)'
;MPEKRNVRAEQSRSSTRDEQSRTEAAWKPPALLDAPEARPGYVQRWVATSIQGKDTPDNVYKRMREGWEPRSADTVKEKLFPTINHGQWTGSIGIEGMLLCEMPKERHAAQKRYYEGKNEEQNESVAGELDAFGRRSGQTFYQERKSEVSRGRTLSAMSD
;
A
#
# COMPACT_ATOMS: atom_id res chain seq x y z
N MET A 1 -34.89 46.22 43.32
CA MET A 1 -33.80 46.85 42.55
C MET A 1 -32.80 47.42 43.55
N PRO A 2 -31.49 47.14 43.56
CA PRO A 2 -30.67 46.25 42.73
C PRO A 2 -29.76 45.27 43.53
N GLU A 3 -29.16 44.35 42.78
CA GLU A 3 -28.48 43.10 43.10
C GLU A 3 -27.29 43.09 44.08
N LYS A 4 -27.20 41.97 44.82
CA LYS A 4 -26.01 41.45 45.48
C LYS A 4 -24.94 41.13 44.42
N ARG A 5 -23.84 41.87 44.41
CA ARG A 5 -22.71 41.64 43.49
C ARG A 5 -21.90 40.42 43.97
N ASN A 6 -22.00 39.35 43.19
CA ASN A 6 -21.43 38.04 43.44
C ASN A 6 -19.90 38.06 43.56
N VAL A 7 -19.40 37.63 44.72
CA VAL A 7 -18.04 37.15 44.96
C VAL A 7 -17.86 35.76 44.35
N ARG A 8 -17.50 35.67 43.06
CA ARG A 8 -17.04 34.42 42.43
C ARG A 8 -16.30 34.65 41.11
N ALA A 9 -15.36 35.60 41.09
CA ALA A 9 -14.47 35.81 39.95
C ALA A 9 -13.06 35.22 40.19
N GLU A 10 -12.93 34.24 41.09
CA GLU A 10 -11.71 33.47 41.31
C GLU A 10 -12.05 31.98 41.27
N GLN A 11 -12.52 31.53 40.12
CA GLN A 11 -12.41 30.12 39.77
C GLN A 11 -11.68 30.04 38.44
N SER A 12 -10.35 30.04 38.57
CA SER A 12 -9.46 29.15 37.85
C SER A 12 -10.20 28.05 37.09
N ARG A 13 -10.54 28.34 35.83
CA ARG A 13 -10.73 27.33 34.81
C ARG A 13 -9.57 27.48 33.86
N SER A 14 -8.41 27.03 34.35
CA SER A 14 -7.37 26.50 33.47
C SER A 14 -8.10 25.57 32.50
N SER A 15 -8.15 25.95 31.23
CA SER A 15 -8.68 25.11 30.18
C SER A 15 -7.72 23.93 30.01
N THR A 16 -7.93 22.87 30.80
CA THR A 16 -7.31 21.53 30.60
C THR A 16 -7.81 20.88 29.30
N ARG A 17 -8.02 21.67 28.25
CA ARG A 17 -8.35 21.22 26.89
C ARG A 17 -7.24 21.54 25.89
N ASP A 18 -6.24 22.32 26.29
CA ASP A 18 -5.07 22.63 25.45
C ASP A 18 -3.89 21.67 25.69
N GLU A 19 -3.94 20.84 26.75
CA GLU A 19 -2.86 19.93 27.16
C GLU A 19 -3.05 18.46 26.76
N GLN A 20 -4.04 18.13 25.92
CA GLN A 20 -3.85 16.94 25.08
C GLN A 20 -2.91 17.35 23.98
N SER A 21 -1.62 17.35 24.33
CA SER A 21 -0.51 17.44 23.40
C SER A 21 -0.82 16.52 22.23
N ARG A 22 -1.34 17.11 21.15
CA ARG A 22 -1.24 16.50 19.83
C ARG A 22 0.26 16.53 19.60
N THR A 23 0.96 15.49 20.06
CA THR A 23 2.38 15.28 19.79
C THR A 23 2.53 15.65 18.35
N GLU A 24 3.21 16.77 18.07
CA GLU A 24 3.30 17.31 16.72
C GLU A 24 3.78 16.14 15.88
N ALA A 25 2.87 15.60 15.06
CA ALA A 25 3.14 14.37 14.35
C ALA A 25 4.33 14.72 13.48
N ALA A 26 5.48 14.12 13.78
CA ALA A 26 6.74 14.44 13.12
C ALA A 26 6.46 14.56 11.63
N TRP A 27 6.78 15.71 11.05
CA TRP A 27 6.43 16.00 9.66
C TRP A 27 6.88 14.84 8.79
N LYS A 28 5.91 14.07 8.31
CA LYS A 28 6.15 12.89 7.49
C LYS A 28 6.08 13.37 6.05
N PRO A 29 7.07 13.05 5.20
CA PRO A 29 6.95 13.34 3.78
C PRO A 29 5.63 12.74 3.29
N PRO A 30 4.83 13.48 2.50
CA PRO A 30 3.56 12.98 2.01
C PRO A 30 3.84 11.69 1.25
N ALA A 31 3.36 10.57 1.81
CA ALA A 31 3.40 9.31 1.10
C ALA A 31 2.45 9.48 -0.09
N LEU A 32 2.97 9.27 -1.30
CA LEU A 32 2.19 9.42 -2.54
C LEU A 32 0.92 8.54 -2.54
N LEU A 33 0.93 7.49 -1.72
CA LEU A 33 -0.12 6.46 -1.63
C LEU A 33 -0.36 6.09 -0.16
N ASP A 34 -0.89 7.02 0.63
CA ASP A 34 -1.34 6.71 1.98
C ASP A 34 -2.63 5.88 1.94
N ALA A 35 -2.66 4.78 2.70
CA ALA A 35 -3.76 3.83 2.67
C ALA A 35 -4.31 3.57 4.08
N PRO A 36 -5.63 3.39 4.23
CA PRO A 36 -6.22 3.01 5.50
C PRO A 36 -5.69 1.66 5.98
N GLU A 37 -5.65 1.47 7.30
CA GLU A 37 -5.23 0.20 7.89
C GLU A 37 -6.05 -0.98 7.32
N ALA A 38 -5.35 -2.05 6.94
CA ALA A 38 -5.99 -3.22 6.36
C ALA A 38 -6.95 -3.89 7.35
N ARG A 39 -8.06 -4.43 6.83
CA ARG A 39 -8.95 -5.24 7.68
C ARG A 39 -8.19 -6.45 8.24
N PRO A 40 -8.46 -6.88 9.48
CA PRO A 40 -7.85 -8.08 10.04
C PRO A 40 -8.04 -9.28 9.10
N GLY A 41 -6.94 -9.96 8.75
CA GLY A 41 -6.96 -11.10 7.83
C GLY A 41 -6.96 -10.75 6.34
N TYR A 42 -6.93 -9.47 5.98
CA TYR A 42 -6.81 -9.00 4.60
C TYR A 42 -5.46 -8.32 4.36
N VAL A 43 -4.98 -8.41 3.12
CA VAL A 43 -3.84 -7.68 2.59
C VAL A 43 -4.34 -6.68 1.57
N GLN A 44 -3.69 -5.53 1.48
CA GLN A 44 -4.12 -4.45 0.60
C GLN A 44 -3.04 -4.07 -0.39
N ARG A 45 -3.49 -3.62 -1.56
CA ARG A 45 -2.62 -3.22 -2.66
C ARG A 45 -3.30 -2.15 -3.49
N TRP A 46 -2.51 -1.16 -3.89
CA TRP A 46 -2.89 -0.20 -4.92
C TRP A 46 -2.78 -0.84 -6.31
N VAL A 47 -3.89 -0.82 -7.05
CA VAL A 47 -4.00 -1.31 -8.42
C VAL A 47 -4.18 -0.12 -9.36
N ALA A 48 -3.28 0.04 -10.31
CA ALA A 48 -3.40 1.10 -11.32
C ALA A 48 -4.60 0.85 -12.24
N THR A 49 -5.54 1.79 -12.26
CA THR A 49 -6.67 1.86 -13.19
C THR A 49 -6.32 2.69 -14.42
N SER A 50 -5.43 3.68 -14.28
CA SER A 50 -4.95 4.51 -15.38
C SER A 50 -3.44 4.71 -15.24
N ILE A 51 -2.70 4.55 -16.34
CA ILE A 51 -1.25 4.78 -16.38
C ILE A 51 -0.99 5.85 -17.42
N GLN A 52 -0.37 6.96 -17.02
CA GLN A 52 -0.03 8.09 -17.90
C GLN A 52 -1.26 8.65 -18.67
N GLY A 53 -2.43 8.68 -18.01
CA GLY A 53 -3.67 9.20 -18.60
C GLY A 53 -4.35 8.26 -19.60
N LYS A 54 -3.85 7.02 -19.75
CA LYS A 54 -4.54 5.96 -20.49
C LYS A 54 -5.15 4.97 -19.51
N ASP A 55 -6.45 4.76 -19.64
CA ASP A 55 -7.14 3.75 -18.84
C ASP A 55 -6.64 2.36 -19.20
N THR A 56 -6.28 1.58 -18.17
CA THR A 56 -5.76 0.22 -18.30
C THR A 56 -6.74 -0.77 -17.64
N PRO A 57 -7.93 -0.99 -18.22
CA PRO A 57 -8.92 -1.91 -17.66
C PRO A 57 -8.38 -3.33 -17.54
N ASP A 58 -7.50 -3.75 -18.46
CA ASP A 58 -6.87 -5.08 -18.44
C ASP A 58 -6.10 -5.37 -17.15
N ASN A 59 -5.38 -4.38 -16.62
CA ASN A 59 -4.65 -4.54 -15.37
C ASN A 59 -5.61 -4.77 -14.21
N VAL A 60 -6.68 -3.97 -14.14
CA VAL A 60 -7.70 -4.08 -13.10
C VAL A 60 -8.41 -5.43 -13.17
N TYR A 61 -8.86 -5.84 -14.37
CA TYR A 61 -9.54 -7.12 -14.55
C TYR A 61 -8.65 -8.33 -14.26
N LYS A 62 -7.36 -8.28 -14.61
CA LYS A 62 -6.41 -9.35 -14.24
C LYS A 62 -6.30 -9.48 -12.72
N ARG A 63 -6.19 -8.36 -11.98
CA ARG A 63 -6.15 -8.39 -10.51
C ARG A 63 -7.47 -8.84 -9.90
N MET A 64 -8.61 -8.42 -10.45
CA MET A 64 -9.92 -8.88 -9.99
C MET A 64 -10.06 -10.41 -10.15
N ARG A 65 -9.58 -10.97 -11.27
CA ARG A 65 -9.56 -12.43 -11.50
C ARG A 65 -8.59 -13.17 -10.58
N GLU A 66 -7.50 -12.54 -10.17
CA GLU A 66 -6.59 -13.06 -9.14
C GLU A 66 -7.22 -13.08 -7.74
N GLY A 67 -8.38 -12.43 -7.55
CA GLY A 67 -9.12 -12.39 -6.28
C GLY A 67 -8.92 -11.11 -5.49
N TRP A 68 -8.42 -10.04 -6.12
CA TRP A 68 -8.39 -8.71 -5.52
C TRP A 68 -9.75 -8.02 -5.65
N GLU A 69 -10.33 -7.63 -4.53
CA GLU A 69 -11.63 -6.94 -4.47
C GLU A 69 -11.44 -5.46 -4.13
N PRO A 70 -12.22 -4.54 -4.70
CA PRO A 70 -12.09 -3.11 -4.40
C PRO A 70 -12.55 -2.82 -2.96
N ARG A 71 -11.76 -2.05 -2.22
CA ARG A 71 -12.12 -1.68 -0.84
C ARG A 71 -13.15 -0.54 -0.87
N SER A 72 -14.33 -0.81 -0.32
CA SER A 72 -15.36 0.21 -0.11
C SER A 72 -14.93 1.23 0.95
N ALA A 73 -15.24 2.50 0.70
CA ALA A 73 -14.99 3.62 1.61
C ALA A 73 -15.76 3.50 2.93
N ASP A 74 -16.95 2.90 2.92
CA ASP A 74 -17.81 2.77 4.11
C ASP A 74 -17.19 1.88 5.19
N THR A 75 -16.28 0.99 4.79
CA THR A 75 -15.60 0.07 5.70
C THR A 75 -14.56 0.77 6.57
N VAL A 76 -14.12 1.98 6.19
CA VAL A 76 -13.08 2.72 6.89
C VAL A 76 -13.73 3.75 7.81
N LYS A 77 -13.38 3.70 9.11
CA LYS A 77 -13.92 4.63 10.12
C LYS A 77 -13.43 6.07 9.91
N GLU A 78 -12.28 6.23 9.28
CA GLU A 78 -11.65 7.52 9.00
C GLU A 78 -11.94 7.97 7.57
N LYS A 79 -12.71 9.04 7.41
CA LYS A 79 -13.08 9.64 6.10
C LYS A 79 -11.96 10.50 5.48
N LEU A 80 -10.71 10.20 5.78
CA LEU A 80 -9.56 11.00 5.35
C LEU A 80 -9.08 10.65 3.94
N PHE A 81 -9.57 9.55 3.36
CA PHE A 81 -9.09 9.02 2.09
C PHE A 81 -9.96 9.44 0.91
N PRO A 82 -9.36 9.77 -0.24
CA PRO A 82 -10.11 10.05 -1.46
C PRO A 82 -10.95 8.86 -1.91
N THR A 83 -12.22 9.14 -2.25
CA THR A 83 -13.17 8.15 -2.74
C THR A 83 -13.49 8.42 -4.21
N ILE A 84 -13.65 7.35 -4.99
CA ILE A 84 -14.07 7.46 -6.38
C ILE A 84 -15.58 7.71 -6.40
N ASN A 85 -15.99 8.84 -6.98
CA ASN A 85 -17.40 9.25 -7.06
C ASN A 85 -18.08 8.87 -8.39
N HIS A 86 -17.33 8.36 -9.37
CA HIS A 86 -17.82 8.13 -10.73
C HIS A 86 -17.34 6.79 -11.30
N GLY A 87 -18.13 6.22 -12.21
CA GLY A 87 -17.80 5.00 -12.94
C GLY A 87 -18.09 3.70 -12.18
N GLN A 88 -17.49 2.61 -12.66
CA GLN A 88 -17.73 1.25 -12.14
C GLN A 88 -17.21 1.01 -10.71
N TRP A 89 -16.37 1.91 -10.18
CA TRP A 89 -15.76 1.81 -8.85
C TRP A 89 -16.31 2.83 -7.85
N THR A 90 -17.51 3.35 -8.11
CA THR A 90 -18.15 4.35 -7.25
C THR A 90 -18.25 3.84 -5.80
N GLY A 91 -17.83 4.66 -4.84
CA GLY A 91 -17.81 4.31 -3.42
C GLY A 91 -16.59 3.50 -2.98
N SER A 92 -15.65 3.20 -3.89
CA SER A 92 -14.37 2.58 -3.54
C SER A 92 -13.28 3.63 -3.29
N ILE A 93 -12.27 3.25 -2.53
CA ILE A 93 -11.13 4.11 -2.20
C ILE A 93 -10.17 4.16 -3.41
N GLY A 94 -9.82 5.36 -3.86
CA GLY A 94 -8.97 5.53 -5.03
C GLY A 94 -8.38 6.92 -5.15
N ILE A 95 -7.15 7.01 -5.68
CA ILE A 95 -6.38 8.24 -5.84
C ILE A 95 -5.87 8.28 -7.27
N GLU A 96 -6.21 9.33 -8.04
CA GLU A 96 -5.67 9.67 -9.37
C GLU A 96 -5.21 8.47 -10.24
N GLY A 97 -6.15 7.61 -10.65
CA GLY A 97 -5.83 6.46 -11.51
C GLY A 97 -5.30 5.23 -10.76
N MET A 98 -5.41 5.20 -9.43
CA MET A 98 -5.13 4.04 -8.58
C MET A 98 -6.40 3.68 -7.79
N LEU A 99 -6.63 2.37 -7.64
CA LEU A 99 -7.74 1.79 -6.89
C LEU A 99 -7.16 0.96 -5.75
N LEU A 100 -7.66 1.16 -4.54
CA LEU A 100 -7.27 0.33 -3.41
C LEU A 100 -8.06 -0.97 -3.45
N CYS A 101 -7.35 -2.08 -3.58
CA CYS A 101 -7.94 -3.41 -3.50
C CYS A 101 -7.45 -4.16 -2.28
N GLU A 102 -8.24 -5.13 -1.85
CA GLU A 102 -7.96 -6.04 -0.74
C GLU A 102 -8.16 -7.49 -1.15
N MET A 103 -7.42 -8.38 -0.50
CA MET A 103 -7.51 -9.83 -0.71
C MET A 103 -7.29 -10.56 0.63
N PRO A 104 -7.97 -11.68 0.91
CA PRO A 104 -7.70 -12.48 2.10
C PRO A 104 -6.24 -12.94 2.16
N LYS A 105 -5.63 -12.86 3.34
CA LYS A 105 -4.21 -13.20 3.59
C LYS A 105 -3.89 -14.65 3.20
N GLU A 106 -4.83 -15.56 3.40
CA GLU A 106 -4.69 -16.97 3.01
C GLU A 106 -4.55 -17.14 1.49
N ARG A 107 -5.42 -16.48 0.71
CA ARG A 107 -5.32 -16.46 -0.75
C ARG A 107 -4.05 -15.77 -1.22
N HIS A 108 -3.66 -14.67 -0.57
CA HIS A 108 -2.39 -14.00 -0.88
C HIS A 108 -1.19 -14.93 -0.66
N ALA A 109 -1.19 -15.69 0.44
CA ALA A 109 -0.12 -16.64 0.73
C ALA A 109 -0.08 -17.79 -0.28
N ALA A 110 -1.24 -18.33 -0.68
CA ALA A 110 -1.33 -19.34 -1.72
C ALA A 110 -0.84 -18.83 -3.07
N GLN A 111 -1.26 -17.62 -3.46
CA GLN A 111 -0.82 -16.94 -4.68
C GLN A 111 0.70 -16.75 -4.67
N LYS A 112 1.25 -16.26 -3.56
CA LYS A 112 2.69 -16.05 -3.39
C LYS A 112 3.47 -17.36 -3.58
N ARG A 113 3.04 -18.45 -2.93
CA ARG A 113 3.66 -19.78 -3.07
C ARG A 113 3.63 -20.30 -4.51
N TYR A 114 2.53 -20.08 -5.23
CA TYR A 114 2.42 -20.48 -6.63
C TYR A 114 3.45 -19.77 -7.52
N TYR A 115 3.59 -18.45 -7.38
CA TYR A 115 4.56 -17.69 -8.17
C TYR A 115 6.01 -17.94 -7.72
N GLU A 116 6.25 -18.18 -6.44
CA GLU A 116 7.57 -18.61 -5.94
C GLU A 116 7.99 -19.93 -6.60
N GLY A 117 7.11 -20.94 -6.62
CA GLY A 117 7.40 -22.21 -7.30
C GLY A 117 7.65 -22.06 -8.80
N LYS A 118 6.86 -21.23 -9.49
CA LYS A 118 7.08 -20.92 -10.92
C LYS A 118 8.43 -20.26 -11.18
N ASN A 119 8.86 -19.36 -10.31
CA ASN A 119 10.17 -18.72 -10.42
C ASN A 119 11.31 -19.71 -10.14
N GLU A 120 11.14 -20.61 -9.18
CA GLU A 120 12.10 -21.69 -8.90
C GLU A 120 12.25 -22.62 -10.10
N GLU A 121 11.15 -23.13 -10.66
CA GLU A 121 11.13 -23.97 -11.88
C GLU A 121 11.84 -23.28 -13.05
N GLN A 122 11.59 -21.99 -13.26
CA GLN A 122 12.21 -21.23 -14.34
C GLN A 122 13.73 -21.08 -14.13
N ASN A 123 14.15 -20.80 -12.90
CA ASN A 123 15.56 -20.65 -12.55
C ASN A 123 16.33 -21.98 -12.67
N GLU A 124 15.70 -23.10 -12.31
CA GLU A 124 16.26 -24.44 -12.54
C GLU A 124 16.37 -24.77 -14.02
N SER A 125 15.35 -24.44 -14.82
CA SER A 125 15.35 -24.65 -16.27
C SER A 125 16.49 -23.88 -16.94
N VAL A 126 16.70 -22.62 -16.57
CA VAL A 126 17.82 -21.79 -17.08
C VAL A 126 19.18 -22.40 -16.73
N ALA A 127 19.34 -22.88 -15.49
CA ALA A 127 20.58 -23.54 -15.09
C ALA A 127 20.84 -24.84 -15.89
N GLY A 128 19.80 -25.64 -16.11
CA GLY A 128 19.88 -26.86 -16.91
C GLY A 128 20.20 -26.60 -18.39
N GLU A 129 19.58 -25.59 -18.98
CA GLU A 129 19.86 -25.16 -20.36
C GLU A 129 21.31 -24.67 -20.53
N LEU A 130 21.82 -23.91 -19.57
CA LEU A 130 23.21 -23.44 -19.56
C LEU A 130 24.22 -24.59 -19.45
N ASP A 131 23.97 -25.59 -18.59
CA ASP A 131 24.83 -26.78 -18.49
C ASP A 131 24.81 -27.58 -19.81
N ALA A 132 23.62 -27.80 -20.37
CA ALA A 132 23.47 -28.50 -21.64
C ALA A 132 24.17 -27.76 -22.79
N PHE A 133 24.11 -26.42 -22.81
CA PHE A 133 24.83 -25.59 -23.78
C PHE A 133 26.35 -25.70 -23.59
N GLY A 134 26.85 -25.65 -22.36
CA GLY A 134 28.26 -25.81 -22.05
C GLY A 134 28.83 -27.16 -22.52
N ARG A 135 28.08 -28.25 -22.34
CA ARG A 135 28.47 -29.58 -22.84
C ARG A 135 28.56 -29.65 -24.36
N ARG A 136 27.67 -28.97 -25.09
CA ARG A 136 27.66 -28.98 -26.57
C ARG A 136 28.72 -28.07 -27.18
N SER A 137 28.96 -26.90 -26.58
CA SER A 137 29.86 -25.88 -27.13
C SER A 137 31.30 -25.96 -26.60
N GLY A 138 31.55 -26.72 -25.53
CA GLY A 138 32.84 -26.79 -24.84
C GLY A 138 33.20 -25.53 -24.04
N GLN A 139 32.33 -24.53 -23.99
CA GLN A 139 32.48 -23.32 -23.19
C GLN A 139 32.00 -23.58 -21.75
N THR A 140 32.80 -23.18 -20.77
CA THR A 140 32.41 -23.26 -19.35
C THR A 140 31.77 -21.94 -18.92
N PHE A 141 30.57 -22.01 -18.35
CA PHE A 141 29.85 -20.85 -17.82
C PHE A 141 29.94 -20.87 -16.29
N TYR A 142 30.49 -19.81 -15.70
CA TYR A 142 30.46 -19.61 -14.25
C TYR A 142 29.22 -18.80 -13.88
N GLN A 143 28.30 -19.40 -13.13
CA GLN A 143 27.04 -18.77 -12.73
C GLN A 143 27.19 -18.14 -11.33
N GLU A 144 27.39 -16.82 -11.27
CA GLU A 144 27.38 -16.07 -10.00
C GLU A 144 25.95 -15.58 -9.71
N ARG A 145 25.30 -16.11 -8.67
CA ARG A 145 23.95 -15.68 -8.28
C ARG A 145 24.04 -14.55 -7.26
N LYS A 146 23.70 -13.32 -7.66
CA LYS A 146 23.54 -12.17 -6.76
C LYS A 146 22.08 -11.71 -6.81
N SER A 147 21.41 -11.69 -5.66
CA SER A 147 20.08 -11.13 -5.51
C SER A 147 20.17 -9.81 -4.75
N GLU A 148 19.82 -8.71 -5.42
CA GLU A 148 19.68 -7.40 -4.78
C GLU A 148 18.19 -7.06 -4.67
N VAL A 149 17.73 -6.83 -3.45
CA VAL A 149 16.34 -6.43 -3.20
C VAL A 149 16.34 -4.92 -2.94
N SER A 150 15.99 -4.15 -3.96
CA SER A 150 15.68 -2.74 -3.79
C SER A 150 14.26 -2.61 -3.23
N ARG A 151 14.14 -2.48 -1.91
CA ARG A 151 12.92 -1.92 -1.31
C ARG A 151 12.92 -0.46 -1.71
N GLY A 152 11.86 -0.01 -2.39
CA GLY A 152 11.74 1.36 -2.91
C GLY A 152 12.33 2.38 -1.93
N ARG A 153 13.23 3.21 -2.45
CA ARG A 153 14.08 4.16 -1.71
C ARG A 153 13.29 4.81 -0.56
N THR A 154 13.63 4.48 0.68
CA THR A 154 13.39 5.42 1.78
C THR A 154 14.25 6.62 1.45
N LEU A 155 13.63 7.69 0.94
CA LEU A 155 14.29 8.96 0.71
C LEU A 155 14.85 9.42 2.07
N SER A 156 16.11 9.10 2.34
CA SER A 156 16.88 9.73 3.39
C SER A 156 16.96 11.20 2.97
N ALA A 157 16.16 12.04 3.61
CA ALA A 157 16.28 13.48 3.46
C ALA A 157 17.74 13.84 3.77
N MET A 158 18.35 14.56 2.84
CA MET A 158 19.74 14.99 2.88
C MET A 158 19.99 15.76 4.17
N SER A 159 21.09 15.41 4.84
CA SER A 159 21.76 16.27 5.80
C SER A 159 22.37 17.44 5.04
N ASP A 160 21.78 18.63 5.24
CA ASP A 160 22.42 19.94 5.16
C ASP A 160 21.87 20.78 6.32
#